data_AF-A0A1N7EYG1-F1
#
_entry.id   AF-A0A1N7EYG1-F1
#
_cell.length_a   1.000
_cell.length_b   1.000
_cell.length_c   1.000
_cell.angle_alpha   90.00
_cell.angle_beta   90.00
_cell.angle_gamma   90.00
#
_symmetry.space_group_name_H-M   'P 1'
#
loop_
_entity.id
_entity.type
_entity.pdbx_description
1 polymer ?
#
loop_
_entity_poly.entity_id
_entity_poly.type
_entity_poly.pdbx_seq_one_letter_code
_entity_poly.pdbx_strand_id
1 'polypeptide(L)'
;MNRFYLYHVSMLIVGATLGIPALVSVIFGEQSIPLVLQSVGGCGMAVGAIYEVFSKDPAEFTVGKYTVWTVTLGALLVVLSYAIDFVN
;
A
#
# COMPACT_ATOMS: atom_id res chain seq x y z
N MET A 1 14.72 -11.05 8.74
CA MET A 1 13.48 -11.76 8.34
C MET A 1 12.19 -11.03 8.68
N ASN A 2 11.73 -10.91 9.94
CA ASN A 2 10.36 -10.42 10.20
C ASN A 2 10.08 -9.00 9.68
N ARG A 3 11.06 -8.10 9.71
CA ARG A 3 10.89 -6.70 9.27
C ARG A 3 10.74 -6.51 7.77
N PHE A 4 11.37 -7.36 6.97
CA PHE A 4 11.32 -7.27 5.51
C PHE A 4 9.90 -7.53 5.01
N TYR A 5 9.30 -8.63 5.48
CA TYR A 5 7.91 -8.97 5.16
C TYR A 5 6.94 -7.95 5.75
N LEU A 6 7.14 -7.53 7.00
CA LEU A 6 6.24 -6.58 7.65
C LEU A 6 6.22 -5.22 6.93
N TYR A 7 7.36 -4.74 6.44
CA TYR A 7 7.45 -3.53 5.63
C TYR A 7 6.71 -3.67 4.29
N HIS A 8 6.99 -4.73 3.52
CA HIS A 8 6.39 -4.91 2.20
C HIS A 8 4.90 -5.26 2.27
N VAL A 9 4.47 -6.07 3.23
CA VAL A 9 3.04 -6.34 3.47
C VAL A 9 2.31 -5.05 3.86
N SER A 10 2.91 -4.20 4.69
CA SER A 10 2.32 -2.89 5.03
C SER A 10 2.18 -2.00 3.80
N MET A 11 3.21 -1.94 2.94
CA MET A 11 3.13 -1.21 1.67
C MET A 11 2.08 -1.79 0.72
N LEU A 12 1.96 -3.12 0.65
CA LEU A 12 0.94 -3.79 -0.12
C LEU A 12 -0.46 -3.41 0.36
N ILE A 13 -0.71 -3.43 1.67
CA ILE A 13 -2.00 -3.06 2.26
C ILE A 13 -2.33 -1.59 1.97
N VAL A 14 -1.37 -0.68 2.13
CA VAL A 14 -1.57 0.76 1.81
C VAL A 14 -1.89 0.93 0.33
N GLY A 15 -1.08 0.34 -0.54
CA GLY A 15 -1.25 0.42 -1.99
C GLY A 15 -2.59 -0.14 -2.45
N ALA A 16 -3.00 -1.29 -1.91
CA ALA A 16 -4.29 -1.92 -2.22
C ALA A 16 -5.47 -1.10 -1.73
N THR A 17 -5.43 -0.63 -0.47
CA THR A 17 -6.53 0.15 0.14
C THR A 17 -6.76 1.47 -0.60
N LEU A 18 -5.70 2.12 -1.08
CA LEU A 18 -5.83 3.38 -1.82
C LEU A 18 -6.08 3.16 -3.33
N GLY A 19 -5.43 2.16 -3.91
CA GLY A 19 -5.41 1.92 -5.35
C GLY A 19 -6.66 1.24 -5.88
N ILE A 20 -7.18 0.22 -5.18
CA ILE A 20 -8.34 -0.55 -5.65
C ILE A 20 -9.59 0.34 -5.77
N PRO A 21 -9.98 1.13 -4.75
CA PRO A 21 -11.18 1.96 -4.84
C PRO A 21 -11.03 3.05 -5.91
N ALA A 22 -9.86 3.68 -5.98
CA ALA A 22 -9.57 4.68 -7.00
C ALA A 22 -9.64 4.09 -8.42
N LEU A 23 -9.12 2.88 -8.62
CA LEU A 23 -9.20 2.17 -9.89
C LEU A 23 -10.65 1.85 -10.26
N VAL A 24 -11.45 1.41 -9.29
CA VAL A 24 -12.89 1.15 -9.48
C VAL A 24 -13.60 2.43 -9.93
N SER A 25 -13.44 3.55 -9.21
CA SER A 25 -14.01 4.86 -9.59
C SER A 25 -13.63 5.27 -11.02
N VAL A 26 -12.36 5.12 -11.40
CA VAL A 26 -11.89 5.43 -12.77
C VAL A 26 -12.58 4.54 -13.81
N ILE A 27 -12.75 3.25 -13.55
CA ILE A 27 -13.44 2.31 -14.45
C ILE A 27 -14.93 2.68 -14.59
N PHE A 28 -15.57 3.13 -13.51
CA PHE A 28 -16.97 3.57 -13.52
C PHE A 28 -17.19 4.97 -14.10
N GLY A 29 -16.15 5.62 -14.63
CA GLY A 29 -16.26 6.86 -15.39
C GLY A 29 -15.94 8.13 -14.61
N GLU A 30 -15.52 8.02 -13.34
CA GLU A 30 -15.02 9.17 -12.59
C GLU A 30 -13.59 9.50 -13.03
N GLN A 31 -13.48 10.43 -13.98
CA GLN A 31 -12.19 10.87 -14.50
C GLN A 31 -11.76 12.18 -13.85
N SER A 32 -11.09 12.08 -12.71
CA SER A 32 -10.32 13.19 -12.16
C SER A 32 -8.82 12.86 -12.17
N ILE A 33 -7.98 13.86 -12.47
CA ILE A 33 -6.52 13.70 -12.46
C ILE A 33 -6.02 13.10 -11.14
N PRO A 34 -6.49 13.55 -9.96
CA PRO A 34 -6.11 12.95 -8.68
C PRO A 34 -6.49 11.48 -8.56
N LEU A 35 -7.68 11.07 -9.02
CA LEU A 35 -8.14 9.68 -9.00
C LEU A 35 -7.26 8.77 -9.85
N VAL A 36 -6.93 9.21 -11.05
CA VAL A 36 -6.08 8.43 -11.96
C VAL A 36 -4.68 8.26 -11.35
N LEU A 37 -4.09 9.35 -10.83
CA LEU A 37 -2.80 9.29 -10.13
C LEU A 37 -2.84 8.38 -8.91
N GLN A 38 -3.91 8.44 -8.11
CA GLN A 38 -4.10 7.58 -6.94
C GLN A 38 -4.23 6.11 -7.33
N SER A 39 -4.98 5.80 -8.38
CA SER A 39 -5.16 4.43 -8.87
C SER A 39 -3.83 3.83 -9.32
N VAL A 40 -3.07 4.54 -10.16
CA VAL A 40 -1.79 4.06 -10.69
C VAL A 40 -0.74 4.00 -9.58
N GLY A 41 -0.68 5.02 -8.71
CA GLY A 41 0.25 5.06 -7.58
C GLY A 41 -0.02 3.95 -6.56
N GLY A 42 -1.27 3.74 -6.18
CA GLY A 42 -1.67 2.69 -5.23
C GLY A 42 -1.44 1.29 -5.81
N CYS A 43 -1.87 1.05 -7.04
CA CYS A 43 -1.64 -0.24 -7.71
C CYS A 43 -0.15 -0.50 -7.94
N GLY A 44 0.61 0.50 -8.38
CA GLY A 44 2.06 0.40 -8.57
C GLY A 44 2.80 0.10 -7.26
N MET A 45 2.38 0.71 -6.16
CA MET A 45 2.91 0.42 -4.82
C MET A 45 2.64 -1.03 -4.40
N ALA A 46 1.41 -1.52 -4.62
CA ALA A 46 1.06 -2.91 -4.30
C ALA A 46 1.85 -3.92 -5.14
N VAL A 47 1.92 -3.72 -6.45
CA VAL A 47 2.67 -4.61 -7.36
C VAL A 47 4.18 -4.55 -7.06
N GLY A 48 4.72 -3.36 -6.82
CA GLY A 48 6.13 -3.19 -6.45
C GLY A 48 6.46 -3.90 -5.15
N ALA A 49 5.59 -3.84 -4.15
CA ALA A 49 5.77 -4.55 -2.89
C ALA A 49 5.76 -6.08 -3.08
N ILE A 50 4.86 -6.60 -3.91
CA ILE A 50 4.84 -8.03 -4.27
C ILE A 50 6.15 -8.41 -4.99
N TYR A 51 6.54 -7.63 -5.98
CA TYR A 51 7.76 -7.88 -6.75
C TYR A 51 9.01 -7.92 -5.86
N GLU A 52 9.15 -6.98 -4.94
CA GLU A 52 10.28 -6.95 -4.00
C GLU A 52 10.29 -8.20 -3.10
N VAL A 53 9.13 -8.65 -2.60
CA VAL A 53 9.03 -9.85 -1.76
C VAL A 53 9.45 -11.12 -2.50
N PHE A 54 9.14 -11.24 -3.79
CA PHE A 54 9.50 -12.40 -4.60
C PHE A 54 10.90 -12.32 -5.21
N SER A 55 11.44 -11.12 -5.42
CA SER A 55 12.68 -10.93 -6.18
C SER A 55 13.90 -10.64 -5.32
N LYS A 56 13.74 -10.22 -4.06
CA LYS A 56 14.86 -9.88 -3.17
C LYS A 56 14.98 -10.82 -1.99
N ASP A 57 16.23 -11.06 -1.58
CA ASP A 57 16.51 -11.82 -0.36
C ASP A 57 16.23 -10.96 0.89
N PRO A 58 15.45 -11.46 1.88
CA PRO A 58 15.23 -10.77 3.15
C PRO A 58 16.50 -10.42 3.94
N ALA A 59 17.64 -11.06 3.64
CA ALA A 59 18.94 -10.79 4.25
C ALA A 59 19.56 -9.47 3.75
N GLU A 60 19.21 -9.00 2.55
CA GLU A 60 19.69 -7.74 1.97
C GLU A 60 18.89 -6.52 2.43
N PHE A 61 17.93 -6.71 3.33
CA PHE A 61 17.06 -5.63 3.79
C PHE A 61 17.79 -4.66 4.72
N THR A 62 18.13 -3.48 4.19
CA THR A 62 18.87 -2.43 4.89
C THR A 62 18.00 -1.35 5.52
N VAL A 63 16.67 -1.41 5.35
CA VAL A 63 15.75 -0.38 5.85
C VAL A 63 15.77 -0.35 7.38
N GLY A 64 15.94 0.87 7.92
CA GLY A 64 16.01 1.12 9.35
C GLY A 64 14.74 0.71 10.11
N LYS A 65 14.91 0.31 11.38
CA LYS A 65 13.79 -0.08 12.28
C LYS A 65 12.67 0.95 12.30
N TYR A 66 13.01 2.23 12.43
CA TYR A 66 12.04 3.31 12.56
C TYR A 66 11.18 3.45 11.31
N THR A 67 11.78 3.38 10.12
CA THR A 67 11.07 3.43 8.84
C THR A 67 10.08 2.28 8.68
N VAL A 68 10.44 1.08 9.13
CA VAL A 68 9.51 -0.07 9.12
C VAL A 68 8.30 0.22 10.01
N TRP A 69 8.53 0.72 11.22
CA TRP A 69 7.45 1.03 12.14
C TRP A 69 6.55 2.17 11.65
N THR A 70 7.12 3.23 11.07
CA THR A 70 6.31 4.34 10.53
C THR A 70 5.41 3.88 9.39
N VAL A 71 5.91 3.04 8.48
CA VAL A 71 5.10 2.48 7.38
C VAL A 71 4.03 1.52 7.91
N THR A 72 4.36 0.72 8.93
CA THR A 72 3.38 -0.16 9.58
C THR A 72 2.26 0.63 10.25
N LEU A 73 2.61 1.69 11.00
CA LEU A 73 1.64 2.57 11.62
C LEU A 73 0.78 3.29 10.57
N GLY A 74 1.39 3.75 9.48
CA GLY A 74 0.68 4.32 8.34
C GLY A 74 -0.33 3.34 7.74
N ALA A 75 0.07 2.07 7.55
CA ALA A 75 -0.83 1.03 7.06
C ALA A 75 -2.02 0.80 8.01
N LEU A 76 -1.77 0.75 9.32
CA LEU A 76 -2.83 0.63 10.32
C LEU A 76 -3.80 1.81 10.27
N LEU A 77 -3.31 3.03 10.13
CA LEU A 77 -4.16 4.22 10.02
C LEU A 77 -5.00 4.20 8.74
N VAL A 78 -4.41 3.79 7.61
CA VAL A 78 -5.15 3.67 6.33
C VAL A 78 -6.27 2.64 6.45
N VAL A 79 -5.99 1.47 7.03
CA VAL A 79 -7.01 0.44 7.28
C VAL A 79 -8.07 0.94 8.25
N LEU A 80 -7.67 1.65 9.31
CA LEU A 80 -8.60 2.23 10.28
C LEU A 80 -9.53 3.25 9.62
N SER A 81 -9.00 4.15 8.80
CA SER A 81 -9.82 5.11 8.04
C SER A 81 -10.86 4.40 7.18
N TYR A 82 -10.45 3.35 6.46
CA TYR A 82 -11.36 2.58 5.62
C TYR A 82 -12.40 1.79 6.44
N ALA A 83 -12.00 1.27 7.60
CA ALA A 83 -12.92 0.61 8.53
C ALA A 83 -13.94 1.58 9.12
N ILE A 84 -13.54 2.81 9.42
CA ILE A 84 -14.46 3.87 9.88
C ILE A 84 -15.44 4.24 8.76
N ASP A 85 -14.94 4.41 7.53
CA ASP A 85 -15.78 4.73 6.37
C ASP A 85 -16.79 3.62 6.07
N PHE A 86 -16.43 2.35 6.31
CA PHE A 86 -17.35 1.21 6.16
C PHE A 86 -18.46 1.15 7.22
N VAL A 87 -18.23 1.72 8.41
CA VAL A 87 -19.18 1.67 9.54
C VAL A 87 -20.19 2.84 9.51
N ASN A 88 -19.85 3.95 8.85
CA ASN A 88 -20.74 5.10 8.64
C ASN A 88 -21.63 4.92 7.41
#